data_AF-A0AAV4E477-F1
#
_entry.id   AF-A0AAV4E477-F1
#
_cell.length_a   1.000
_cell.length_b   1.000
_cell.length_c   1.000
_cell.angle_alpha   90.00
_cell.angle_beta   90.00
_cell.angle_gamma   90.00
#
_symmetry.space_group_name_H-M   'P 1'
#
loop_
_entity.id
_entity.type
_entity.pdbx_description
1 polymer ?
#
loop_
_entity_poly.entity_id
_entity_poly.type
_entity_poly.pdbx_seq_one_letter_code
_entity_poly.pdbx_strand_id
1 'polypeptide(L)' 'MFGTELLNARQVAAELGISYTYFFKLIKNGCPYHQLGNQGRKYYVLKEVQEWLLVSSQH' A
#
# COMPACT_ATOMS: atom_id res chain seq x y z
N MET A 1 2.90 -1.33 -20.86
CA MET A 1 3.09 -1.94 -19.52
C MET A 1 1.73 -1.94 -18.84
N PHE A 2 1.27 -3.06 -18.27
CA PHE A 2 -0.02 -3.14 -17.58
C PHE A 2 -0.06 -2.10 -16.47
N GLY A 3 -0.86 -1.04 -16.67
CA GLY A 3 -1.33 -0.03 -15.72
C GLY A 3 -0.38 0.43 -14.61
N THR A 4 -0.03 1.71 -14.62
CA THR A 4 0.62 2.49 -13.54
C THR A 4 -0.07 2.46 -12.17
N GLU A 5 -1.03 1.56 -11.95
CA GLU A 5 -1.93 1.57 -10.79
C GLU A 5 -1.57 0.53 -9.72
N LEU A 6 -0.82 -0.52 -10.07
CA LEU A 6 -0.48 -1.61 -9.15
C LEU A 6 0.99 -1.56 -8.75
N LEU A 7 1.23 -1.15 -7.51
CA LEU A 7 2.57 -1.01 -6.95
C LEU A 7 2.88 -2.14 -5.96
N ASN A 8 4.14 -2.53 -5.88
CA ASN A 8 4.61 -3.35 -4.76
C ASN A 8 4.91 -2.47 -3.52
N ALA A 9 5.06 -3.10 -2.36
CA ALA A 9 5.28 -2.38 -1.10
C ALA A 9 6.49 -1.42 -1.11
N ARG A 10 7.56 -1.74 -1.84
CA ARG A 10 8.74 -0.84 -1.95
C ARG A 10 8.44 0.38 -2.81
N GLN A 11 7.68 0.19 -3.89
CA GLN A 11 7.26 1.28 -4.77
C GLN A 11 6.29 2.21 -4.04
N VAL A 12 5.29 1.68 -3.32
CA VAL A 12 4.38 2.52 -2.52
C VAL A 12 5.13 3.33 -1.47
N ALA A 13 6.08 2.73 -0.76
CA ALA A 13 6.87 3.45 0.23
C ALA A 13 7.66 4.61 -0.40
N ALA A 14 8.21 4.40 -1.60
CA ALA A 14 8.90 5.44 -2.35
C ALA A 14 7.95 6.56 -2.80
N GLU A 15 6.78 6.22 -3.36
CA GLU A 15 5.75 7.19 -3.78
C GLU A 15 5.20 8.01 -2.60
N LEU A 16 5.08 7.40 -1.42
CA LEU A 16 4.64 8.08 -0.19
C LEU A 16 5.76 8.86 0.51
N GLY A 17 7.02 8.76 0.05
CA GLY A 17 8.16 9.42 0.68
C GLY A 17 8.50 8.89 2.08
N ILE A 18 8.16 7.63 2.38
CA ILE A 18 8.38 7.00 3.69
C ILE A 18 9.37 5.85 3.60
N SER A 19 9.95 5.48 4.74
CA SER A 19 10.82 4.30 4.80
C SER A 19 10.02 3.01 4.61
N TYR A 20 10.65 2.02 3.99
CA TYR A 20 10.05 0.70 3.80
C TYR A 20 9.69 0.01 5.12
N THR A 21 10.48 0.23 6.17
CA THR A 21 10.21 -0.29 7.52
C THR A 21 8.99 0.35 8.15
N TYR A 22 8.75 1.65 7.90
CA TYR A 22 7.53 2.33 8.33
C TYR A 22 6.31 1.78 7.58
N PHE A 23 6.42 1.57 6.27
CA PHE A 23 5.35 0.95 5.49
C PHE A 23 4.96 -0.43 6.00
N PHE A 24 5.93 -1.23 6.47
CA PHE A 24 5.65 -2.52 7.11
C PHE A 24 4.75 -2.42 8.36
N LYS A 25 4.86 -1.32 9.13
CA LYS A 25 3.96 -1.06 10.27
C LYS A 25 2.55 -0.74 9.78
N LEU A 26 2.43 0.04 8.70
CA LEU A 26 1.13 0.35 8.09
C LEU A 26 0.42 -0.93 7.60
N ILE A 27 1.16 -1.86 6.98
CA ILE A 27 0.60 -3.17 6.59
C ILE A 27 0.03 -3.93 7.80
N LYS A 28 0.75 -3.93 8.94
CA LYS A 28 0.27 -4.58 10.17
C LYS A 28 -0.98 -3.90 10.74
N ASN A 29 -1.14 -2.60 10.50
CA ASN A 29 -2.28 -1.81 10.95
C ASN A 29 -3.49 -1.88 10.00
N GLY A 30 -3.45 -2.74 8.97
CA GLY A 30 -4.59 -2.94 8.07
C GLY A 30 -4.56 -2.10 6.80
N CYS A 31 -3.38 -1.60 6.38
CA CYS A 31 -3.23 -0.93 5.09
C CYS A 31 -3.81 -1.79 3.94
N PRO A 32 -4.66 -1.22 3.07
CA PRO A 32 -5.34 -1.96 2.01
C PRO A 32 -4.33 -2.56 1.03
N TYR A 33 -4.57 -3.80 0.64
CA TYR A 33 -3.78 -4.50 -0.36
C TYR A 33 -4.67 -5.45 -1.14
N HIS A 34 -4.22 -5.74 -2.35
CA HIS A 34 -4.83 -6.69 -3.25
C HIS A 34 -3.89 -7.86 -3.47
N GLN A 35 -4.44 -9.05 -3.69
CA GLN A 35 -3.68 -10.27 -3.89
C GLN A 35 -4.42 -11.18 -4.87
N LEU A 36 -3.71 -11.70 -5.87
CA LEU A 36 -4.27 -12.66 -6.82
C LEU A 36 -4.24 -14.04 -6.17
N GLY A 37 -5.40 -14.48 -5.66
CA GLY A 37 -5.55 -15.73 -4.93
C GLY A 37 -4.80 -15.75 -3.58
N ASN A 38 -4.92 -16.86 -2.84
CA ASN A 38 -4.41 -16.94 -1.47
C ASN A 38 -2.88 -16.97 -1.35
N GLN A 39 -2.15 -17.22 -2.44
CA GLN A 39 -0.68 -17.31 -2.46
C GLN A 39 -0.01 -16.24 -3.34
N GLY A 40 -0.81 -15.37 -3.98
CA GLY A 40 -0.26 -14.30 -4.83
C GLY A 40 0.60 -13.30 -4.06
N ARG A 41 1.41 -12.54 -4.79
CA ARG A 41 2.11 -11.38 -4.20
C ARG A 41 1.11 -10.27 -3.90
N LYS A 42 1.33 -9.55 -2.81
CA LYS A 42 0.54 -8.36 -2.47
C LYS A 42 0.93 -7.21 -3.39
N TYR A 43 -0.08 -6.54 -3.93
CA TYR A 43 0.03 -5.30 -4.68
C TYR A 43 -0.92 -4.27 -4.09
N TYR A 44 -0.62 -3.01 -4.36
CA TYR A 44 -1.21 -1.87 -3.69
C TYR A 44 -1.62 -0.84 -4.73
N VAL A 45 -2.79 -0.26 -4.55
CA VAL A 45 -3.27 0.89 -5.32
C VAL A 45 -2.92 2.13 -4.52
N LEU A 46 -2.06 3.00 -5.08
CA LEU A 46 -1.54 4.18 -4.36
C LEU A 46 -2.67 5.06 -3.80
N LYS A 47 -3.72 5.29 -4.60
CA LYS A 47 -4.88 6.10 -4.22
C LYS A 47 -5.63 5.54 -3.01
N GLU A 48 -5.87 4.23 -2.97
CA GLU A 48 -6.54 3.58 -1.83
C GLU A 48 -5.70 3.69 -0.55
N VAL A 49 -4.39 3.53 -0.66
CA VAL A 49 -3.47 3.68 0.48
C VAL A 49 -3.50 5.12 1.00
N GLN A 50 -3.51 6.11 0.12
CA GLN A 50 -3.61 7.53 0.49
C GLN A 50 -4.94 7.87 1.15
N GLU A 51 -6.06 7.41 0.58
CA GLU A 51 -7.39 7.59 1.16
C GLU A 51 -7.50 6.94 2.55
N TRP A 52 -6.99 5.72 2.69
CA TRP A 52 -6.95 5.02 3.97
C TRP A 52 -6.13 5.77 5.02
N LEU A 53 -4.97 6.33 4.65
CA LEU A 53 -4.14 7.13 5.55
C LEU A 53 -4.87 8.39 6.02
N LEU A 54 -5.57 9.07 5.10
CA LEU A 54 -6.34 10.28 5.42
C LEU A 54 -7.52 9.98 6.34
N VAL A 55 -8.28 8.92 6.08
CA VAL A 55 -9.40 8.52 6.96
C VAL A 55 -8.89 8.03 8.32
N SER A 56 -7.82 7.24 8.35
CA SER A 56 -7.23 6.73 9.60
C SER A 56 -6.64 7.84 10.47
N SER A 57 -6.33 9.02 9.90
CA SER A 57 -5.85 10.19 10.64
C SER A 57 -6.97 10.97 11.35
N GLN A 58 -8.24 10.69 11.06
CA GLN A 58 -9.40 11.39 11.62
C GLN A 58 -9.93 10.73 12.91
N HIS A 59 -9.19 9.81 13.51
CA HIS A 59 -9.60 9.02 14.67
C HIS A 59 -8.68 9.18 15.87
#